data_AF-I8RKR4-F1
#
_entry.id   AF-I8RKR4-F1
#
_cell.length_a   1.000
_cell.length_b   1.000
_cell.length_c   1.000
_cell.angle_alpha   90.00
_cell.angle_beta   90.00
_cell.angle_gamma   90.00
#
_symmetry.space_group_name_H-M   'P 1'
#
loop_
_entity.id
_entity.type
_entity.pdbx_description
1 polymer ?
#
loop_
_entity_poly.entity_id
_entity_poly.type
_entity_poly.pdbx_seq_one_letter_code
_entity_poly.pdbx_strand_id
1 'polypeptide(L)'
;MNSKAELVELIQQLPEEKVAIAITLIKELQDKTESSEKTPDPIFDLMKAVIYAMNNSLYDLSIEAGRKEEKVLANRLESYRKRVSEAWEVYKK
;
A
#
# COMPACT_ATOMS: atom_id res chain seq x y z
N MET A 1 -20.93 16.71 17.20
CA MET A 1 -21.25 15.75 18.28
C MET A 1 -20.09 14.77 18.38
N ASN A 2 -19.56 14.54 19.58
CA ASN A 2 -18.38 13.71 19.78
C ASN A 2 -18.82 12.26 19.98
N SER A 3 -18.90 11.50 18.89
CA SER A 3 -19.43 10.13 18.86
C SER A 3 -18.73 9.17 19.83
N LYS A 4 -17.47 9.47 20.20
CA LYS A 4 -16.72 8.71 21.21
C LYS A 4 -17.25 8.95 22.63
N ALA A 5 -17.67 10.18 22.94
CA ALA A 5 -18.24 10.52 24.25
C ALA A 5 -19.61 9.86 24.43
N GLU A 6 -20.45 9.88 23.39
CA GLU A 6 -21.77 9.23 23.39
C GLU A 6 -21.67 7.71 23.57
N LEU A 7 -20.69 7.06 22.92
CA LEU A 7 -20.46 5.62 23.09
C LEU A 7 -20.04 5.26 24.51
N VAL A 8 -19.21 6.09 25.15
CA VAL A 8 -18.78 5.88 26.55
C VAL A 8 -19.96 6.03 27.51
N GLU A 9 -20.82 7.03 27.31
CA GLU A 9 -22.02 7.21 28.12
C GLU A 9 -22.98 6.01 27.99
N LEU A 10 -23.16 5.48 26.78
CA LEU A 10 -23.99 4.30 26.53
C LEU A 10 -23.42 3.03 27.19
N ILE A 11 -22.08 2.88 27.20
CA ILE A 11 -21.43 1.74 27.86
C ILE A 11 -21.58 1.83 29.39
N GLN A 12 -21.53 3.03 29.96
CA GLN A 12 -21.69 3.25 31.41
C GLN A 12 -23.12 2.98 31.90
N GLN A 13 -24.12 3.07 31.03
CA GLN A 13 -25.52 2.77 31.35
C GLN A 13 -25.87 1.28 31.24
N LEU A 14 -24.95 0.42 30.79
CA LEU A 14 -25.19 -1.01 30.65
C LEU A 14 -25.09 -1.73 32.00
N PRO A 15 -25.97 -2.73 32.26
CA PRO A 15 -25.80 -3.67 33.36
C PRO A 15 -24.48 -4.43 33.23
N GLU A 16 -23.81 -4.72 34.35
CA GLU A 16 -22.49 -5.38 34.39
C GLU A 16 -22.43 -6.68 33.56
N GLU A 17 -23.52 -7.46 33.58
CA GLU A 17 -23.67 -8.71 32.83
C GLU A 17 -23.56 -8.54 31.30
N LYS A 18 -23.90 -7.35 30.79
CA LYS A 18 -23.90 -7.03 29.35
C LYS A 18 -22.64 -6.31 28.88
N VAL A 19 -21.81 -5.82 29.80
CA VAL A 19 -20.56 -5.11 29.48
C VAL A 19 -19.59 -6.03 28.76
N ALA A 20 -19.48 -7.29 29.20
CA ALA A 20 -18.63 -8.29 28.54
C ALA A 20 -19.03 -8.52 27.07
N ILE A 21 -20.34 -8.60 26.79
CA ILE A 21 -20.89 -8.78 25.44
C ILE A 21 -20.60 -7.54 24.57
N ALA A 22 -20.79 -6.34 25.12
CA ALA A 22 -20.49 -5.09 24.42
C ALA A 22 -19.00 -4.97 24.06
N ILE A 23 -18.10 -5.35 24.97
CA ILE A 23 -16.66 -5.36 24.71
C ILE A 23 -16.31 -6.36 23.60
N THR A 24 -16.89 -7.56 23.61
CA THR A 24 -16.67 -8.55 22.54
C THR A 24 -17.14 -8.03 21.19
N LEU A 25 -18.33 -7.43 21.11
CA LEU A 25 -18.85 -6.82 19.88
C LEU A 25 -17.97 -5.68 19.36
N ILE A 26 -17.45 -4.83 20.26
CA ILE A 26 -16.52 -3.75 19.88
C ILE A 26 -15.22 -4.33 19.31
N LYS A 27 -14.68 -5.40 19.92
CA LYS A 27 -13.50 -6.09 19.41
C LYS A 27 -13.76 -6.72 18.04
N GLU A 28 -14.89 -7.40 17.85
CA GLU A 28 -15.26 -7.96 16.55
C GLU A 28 -15.43 -6.89 15.46
N LEU A 29 -15.94 -5.70 15.82
CA LEU A 29 -16.05 -4.56 14.91
C LEU A 29 -14.67 -3.95 14.61
N GLN A 30 -13.78 -3.86 15.60
CA GLN A 30 -12.39 -3.42 15.39
C GLN A 30 -11.64 -4.40 14.49
N ASP A 31 -11.72 -5.70 14.76
CA ASP A 31 -11.09 -6.75 13.94
C ASP A 31 -11.62 -6.72 12.50
N LYS A 32 -12.93 -6.48 12.30
CA LYS A 32 -13.52 -6.28 10.96
C LYS A 32 -13.07 -5.00 10.27
N THR A 33 -12.73 -3.97 11.03
CA THR A 33 -12.25 -2.69 10.48
C THR A 33 -10.77 -2.77 10.14
N GLU A 34 -9.97 -3.47 10.95
CA GLU A 34 -8.57 -3.79 10.68
C GLU A 34 -8.42 -4.82 9.55
N SER A 35 -9.40 -5.72 9.40
CA SER A 35 -9.52 -6.64 8.27
C SER A 35 -10.30 -6.05 7.09
N SER A 36 -10.63 -4.75 7.09
CA SER A 36 -11.03 -4.10 5.85
C SER A 36 -9.79 -4.04 4.97
N GLU A 37 -9.60 -5.13 4.23
CA GLU A 37 -8.73 -5.24 3.09
C GLU A 37 -8.79 -3.90 2.38
N LYS A 38 -7.64 -3.21 2.29
CA LYS A 38 -7.50 -2.02 1.45
C LYS A 38 -8.14 -2.39 0.13
N THR A 39 -9.31 -1.82 -0.16
CA THR A 39 -10.00 -2.04 -1.44
C THR A 39 -8.94 -1.79 -2.50
N PRO A 40 -8.58 -2.79 -3.32
CA PRO A 40 -7.47 -2.67 -4.25
C PRO A 40 -7.76 -1.46 -5.14
N ASP A 41 -6.91 -0.45 -5.06
CA ASP A 41 -7.02 0.72 -5.91
C ASP A 41 -6.59 0.27 -7.32
N PRO A 42 -7.53 0.13 -8.28
CA PRO A 42 -7.21 -0.45 -9.58
C PRO A 42 -6.23 0.43 -10.38
N ILE A 43 -6.22 1.74 -10.10
CA ILE A 43 -5.27 2.68 -10.70
C ILE A 43 -3.89 2.45 -10.10
N PHE A 44 -3.80 2.29 -8.78
CA PHE A 44 -2.54 1.97 -8.11
C PHE A 44 -1.95 0.65 -8.62
N ASP A 45 -2.76 -0.39 -8.77
CA ASP A 45 -2.32 -1.70 -9.27
C ASP A 45 -1.87 -1.64 -10.73
N LEU A 46 -2.60 -0.90 -11.58
CA LEU A 46 -2.18 -0.64 -12.97
C LEU A 46 -0.83 0.09 -13.00
N MET A 47 -0.68 1.17 -12.23
CA MET A 47 0.56 1.94 -12.15
C MET A 47 1.73 1.08 -11.66
N LYS A 48 1.49 0.25 -10.64
CA LYS A 48 2.47 -0.71 -10.13
C LYS A 48 2.91 -1.70 -11.21
N ALA A 49 1.97 -2.25 -11.98
CA ALA A 49 2.27 -3.17 -13.08
C ALA A 49 3.08 -2.49 -14.19
N VAL A 50 2.71 -1.27 -14.59
CA VAL A 50 3.42 -0.48 -15.61
C VAL A 50 4.84 -0.17 -15.17
N ILE A 51 5.03 0.27 -13.93
CA ILE A 51 6.35 0.60 -13.39
C ILE A 51 7.24 -0.65 -13.30
N TYR A 52 6.67 -1.78 -12.87
CA TYR A 52 7.39 -3.04 -12.83
C TYR A 52 7.84 -3.48 -14.23
N ALA A 53 6.95 -3.43 -15.22
CA ALA A 53 7.27 -3.75 -16.60
C ALA A 53 8.35 -2.81 -17.16
N MET A 54 8.23 -1.50 -16.91
CA MET A 54 9.22 -0.52 -17.35
C MET A 54 10.60 -0.75 -16.71
N ASN A 55 10.65 -1.06 -15.42
CA ASN A 55 11.89 -1.33 -14.69
C ASN A 55 12.63 -2.55 -15.27
N ASN A 56 11.90 -3.63 -15.55
CA ASN A 56 12.46 -4.83 -16.17
C ASN A 56 12.93 -4.57 -17.60
N SER A 57 12.12 -3.90 -18.43
CA SER A 57 12.51 -3.55 -19.80
C SER A 57 13.77 -2.69 -19.85
N LEU A 58 13.90 -1.70 -18.96
CA LEU A 58 15.10 -0.85 -18.88
C LEU A 58 16.32 -1.65 -18.45
N TYR A 59 16.16 -2.61 -17.54
CA TYR A 59 17.22 -3.53 -17.15
C TYR A 59 17.67 -4.41 -18.32
N ASP A 60 16.74 -5.08 -19.01
CA ASP A 60 17.05 -5.98 -20.11
C ASP A 60 17.73 -5.23 -21.26
N LEU A 61 17.23 -4.04 -21.62
CA LEU A 61 17.86 -3.18 -22.62
C LEU A 61 19.26 -2.72 -22.20
N SER A 62 19.46 -2.41 -20.91
CA SER A 62 20.79 -2.03 -20.39
C SER A 62 21.79 -3.17 -20.53
N ILE A 63 21.37 -4.40 -20.22
CA ILE A 63 22.19 -5.60 -20.40
C ILE A 63 22.48 -5.86 -21.88
N GLU A 64 21.48 -5.73 -22.75
CA GLU A 64 21.66 -5.91 -24.20
C GLU A 64 22.62 -4.88 -24.79
N ALA A 65 22.47 -3.59 -24.44
CA ALA A 65 23.39 -2.53 -24.84
C ALA A 65 24.82 -2.80 -24.32
N GLY A 66 24.94 -3.32 -23.10
CA GLY A 66 26.22 -3.76 -22.54
C GLY A 66 26.88 -4.88 -23.36
N ARG A 67 26.10 -5.86 -23.82
CA ARG A 67 26.59 -6.95 -24.70
C ARG A 67 27.02 -6.45 -26.09
N LYS A 68 26.42 -5.36 -26.58
CA LYS A 68 26.81 -4.69 -27.84
C LYS A 68 27.95 -3.68 -27.67
N GLU A 69 28.56 -3.61 -26.48
CA GLU A 69 29.61 -2.66 -26.11
C GLU A 69 29.18 -1.16 -26.18
N GLU A 70 27.87 -0.89 -26.17
CA GLU A 70 27.29 0.45 -26.17
C GLU A 70 27.26 1.06 -24.76
N LYS A 71 28.45 1.28 -24.18
CA LYS A 71 28.63 1.65 -22.76
C LYS A 71 27.81 2.87 -22.31
N VAL A 72 27.71 3.90 -23.16
CA VAL A 72 26.95 5.12 -22.84
C VAL A 72 25.45 4.81 -22.76
N LEU A 73 24.94 3.99 -23.68
CA LEU A 73 23.53 3.63 -23.70
C LEU A 73 23.17 2.74 -22.51
N ALA A 74 23.98 1.72 -22.22
CA ALA A 74 23.80 0.84 -21.06
C ALA A 74 23.73 1.66 -19.75
N ASN A 75 24.68 2.58 -19.54
CA ASN A 75 24.71 3.43 -18.35
C ASN A 75 23.50 4.37 -18.26
N ARG A 76 23.02 4.90 -19.40
CA ARG A 76 21.82 5.75 -19.43
C ARG A 76 20.56 4.97 -19.08
N LEU A 77 20.40 3.76 -19.63
CA LEU A 77 19.25 2.90 -19.36
C LEU A 77 19.20 2.49 -17.88
N GLU A 78 20.34 2.10 -17.29
CA GLU A 78 20.42 1.82 -15.85
C GLU A 78 20.16 3.06 -15.00
N SER A 79 20.60 4.25 -15.42
CA SER A 79 20.25 5.51 -14.74
C SER A 79 18.74 5.79 -14.78
N TYR A 80 18.07 5.57 -15.90
CA TYR A 80 16.62 5.74 -16.01
C TYR A 80 15.87 4.73 -15.16
N ARG A 81 16.34 3.48 -15.13
CA ARG A 81 15.80 2.42 -14.27
C ARG A 81 15.80 2.83 -12.79
N LYS A 82 16.92 3.41 -12.32
CA LYS A 82 17.04 3.94 -10.95
C LYS A 82 16.06 5.08 -10.69
N ARG A 83 15.98 6.06 -11.58
CA ARG A 83 15.05 7.21 -11.45
C ARG A 83 13.59 6.77 -11.40
N VAL A 84 13.19 5.80 -12.22
CA VAL A 84 11.84 5.22 -12.19
C VAL A 84 11.55 4.58 -10.83
N SER A 85 12.51 3.82 -10.31
CA SER A 85 12.37 3.16 -9.01
C SER A 85 12.26 4.18 -7.86
N GLU A 86 13.15 5.18 -7.85
CA GLU A 86 13.15 6.28 -6.87
C GLU A 86 11.85 7.09 -6.91
N ALA A 87 11.35 7.41 -8.11
CA ALA A 87 10.09 8.13 -8.26
C ALA A 87 8.90 7.33 -7.70
N TRP A 88 8.90 6.01 -7.89
CA TRP A 88 7.82 5.15 -7.39
C TRP A 88 7.79 5.02 -5.86
N GLU A 89 8.95 5.08 -5.18
CA GLU A 89 9.01 5.02 -3.71
C GLU A 89 8.21 6.15 -3.03
N VAL A 90 8.04 7.30 -3.72
CA VAL A 90 7.21 8.41 -3.21
C VAL A 90 5.74 8.04 -3.11
N TYR A 91 5.25 7.17 -4.00
CA TYR A 91 3.84 6.83 -4.15
C TYR A 91 3.46 5.49 -3.51
N LYS A 92 4.42 4.71 -3.02
CA LYS A 92 4.18 3.42 -2.35
C LYS A 92 3.46 3.48 -0.99
N LYS A 93 3.16 4.68 -0.49
CA LYS A 93 2.51 4.92 0.81
C LYS A 93 0.99 4.93 0.67
#